data_AF-D3Y611-F1
#
_entry.id   AF-D3Y611-F1
#
_cell.length_a   1.000
_cell.length_b   1.000
_cell.length_c   1.000
_cell.angle_alpha   90.00
_cell.angle_beta   90.00
_cell.angle_gamma   90.00
#
_symmetry.space_group_name_H-M   'P 1'
#
loop_
_entity.id
_entity.type
_entity.pdbx_description
1 polymer ?
#
loop_
_entity_poly.entity_id
_entity_poly.type
_entity_poly.pdbx_seq_one_letter_code
_entity_poly.pdbx_strand_id
1 'polypeptide(L)'
;YTEYGKKWAEDYNKNKILTSESAFVLNQCKRFGDLIEPNVGVTVPPEVIIQLDREANGNQKAVLVCSAYDFYPKPIKLTWIRDDTEVTADVTSTEELADGDWYYQIHSFLEYFPKPGEKISCVV
;
A
#
# COMPACT_ATOMS: atom_id res chain seq x y z
N TYR A 1 29.79 -15.21 1.02
CA TYR A 1 30.38 -14.08 0.27
C TYR A 1 31.34 -14.61 -0.78
N THR A 2 31.29 -14.06 -1.99
CA THR A 2 32.25 -14.40 -3.06
C THR A 2 33.63 -13.85 -2.72
N GLU A 3 34.69 -14.46 -3.26
CA GLU A 3 36.07 -13.98 -3.08
C GLU A 3 36.24 -12.54 -3.57
N TYR A 4 35.54 -12.18 -4.66
CA TYR A 4 35.47 -10.81 -5.15
C TYR A 4 34.88 -9.84 -4.11
N GLY A 5 33.76 -10.20 -3.48
CA GLY A 5 33.14 -9.37 -2.43
C GLY A 5 34.02 -9.21 -1.19
N LYS A 6 34.75 -10.25 -0.79
CA LYS A 6 35.71 -10.19 0.32
C LYS A 6 36.85 -9.22 0.03
N LYS A 7 37.44 -9.29 -1.17
CA LYS A 7 38.51 -8.38 -1.60
C LYS A 7 38.06 -6.91 -1.57
N TRP A 8 36.87 -6.61 -2.10
CA TRP A 8 36.32 -5.25 -2.04
C TRP A 8 36.11 -4.76 -0.61
N ALA A 9 35.54 -5.61 0.26
CA ALA A 9 35.35 -5.24 1.67
C ALA A 9 36.68 -4.95 2.37
N GLU A 10 37.72 -5.75 2.13
CA GLU A 10 39.06 -5.51 2.67
C GLU A 10 39.68 -4.20 2.16
N ASP A 11 39.56 -3.92 0.86
CA ASP A 11 40.07 -2.70 0.24
C ASP A 11 39.33 -1.45 0.77
N TYR A 12 38.00 -1.52 0.91
CA TYR A 12 37.19 -0.45 1.51
C TYR A 12 37.52 -0.20 2.98
N ASN A 13 37.68 -1.26 3.77
CA ASN A 13 37.99 -1.15 5.20
C ASN A 13 39.39 -0.55 5.47
N LYS A 14 40.32 -0.68 4.52
CA LYS A 14 41.66 -0.05 4.61
C LYS A 14 41.65 1.44 4.22
N ASN A 15 40.57 1.94 3.62
CA ASN A 15 40.47 3.31 3.17
C ASN A 15 40.03 4.26 4.32
N LYS A 16 40.97 5.08 4.80
CA LYS A 16 40.75 6.05 5.89
C LYS A 16 39.79 7.19 5.52
N ILE A 17 39.67 7.52 4.23
CA ILE A 17 38.74 8.57 3.75
C ILE A 17 37.31 8.07 3.89
N LEU A 18 37.01 6.89 3.34
CA LEU A 18 35.66 6.32 3.38
C LEU A 18 35.18 6.00 4.80
N THR A 19 36.09 5.56 5.68
CA THR A 19 35.77 5.38 7.09
C THR A 19 35.46 6.70 7.80
N SER A 20 36.16 7.79 7.47
CA SER A 20 35.86 9.14 7.98
C SER A 20 34.59 9.77 7.40
N GLU A 21 34.18 9.38 6.20
CA GLU A 21 32.98 9.89 5.52
C GLU A 21 31.68 9.34 6.11
N SER A 22 31.69 8.21 6.83
CA SER A 22 30.49 7.63 7.46
C SER A 22 29.75 8.63 8.35
N ALA A 23 30.47 9.38 9.20
CA ALA A 23 29.91 10.41 10.06
C ALA A 23 29.37 11.60 9.25
N PHE A 24 30.06 11.97 8.16
CA PHE A 24 29.60 13.01 7.25
C PHE A 24 28.27 12.62 6.60
N VAL A 25 28.17 11.41 6.03
CA VAL A 25 26.95 10.89 5.39
C VAL A 25 25.80 10.84 6.40
N LEU A 26 26.03 10.32 7.61
CA LEU A 26 24.99 10.30 8.66
C LEU A 26 24.50 11.70 9.03
N ASN A 27 25.41 12.67 9.13
CA ASN A 27 25.03 14.06 9.41
C ASN A 27 24.26 14.70 8.24
N GLN A 28 24.62 14.37 6.99
CA GLN A 28 23.85 14.81 5.83
C GLN A 28 22.44 14.19 5.84
N CYS A 29 22.30 12.89 6.10
CA CYS A 29 21.01 12.23 6.20
C CYS A 29 20.12 12.87 7.26
N LYS A 30 20.66 13.19 8.45
CA LYS A 30 19.91 13.91 9.49
C LYS A 30 19.47 15.29 9.01
N ARG A 31 20.39 16.09 8.49
CA ARG A 31 20.06 17.44 8.00
C ARG A 31 18.98 17.43 6.93
N PHE A 32 19.06 16.52 5.96
CA PHE A 32 18.02 16.40 4.92
C PHE A 32 16.73 15.79 5.45
N GLY A 33 16.82 14.86 6.40
CA GLY A 33 15.67 14.32 7.13
C GLY A 33 14.89 15.42 7.84
N ASP A 34 15.56 16.27 8.63
CA ASP A 34 14.95 17.38 9.35
C ASP A 34 14.26 18.40 8.41
N LEU A 35 14.77 18.55 7.17
CA LEU A 35 14.16 19.40 6.14
C LEU A 35 12.90 18.77 5.51
N ILE A 36 12.82 17.44 5.46
CA ILE A 36 11.73 16.69 4.81
C ILE A 36 10.67 16.23 5.81
N GLU A 37 11.03 16.04 7.08
CA GLU A 37 10.16 15.58 8.17
C GLU A 37 8.79 16.30 8.22
N PRO A 38 8.69 17.64 8.04
CA PRO A 38 7.40 18.33 8.00
C PRO A 38 6.44 17.82 6.92
N ASN A 39 6.96 17.26 5.83
CA ASN A 39 6.18 16.73 4.70
C ASN A 39 5.85 15.23 4.86
N VAL A 40 6.44 14.53 5.83
CA VAL A 40 6.22 13.09 6.05
C VAL A 40 4.85 12.82 6.68
N GLY A 41 4.29 13.80 7.39
CA GLY A 41 2.95 13.72 7.99
C GLY A 41 1.80 14.09 7.04
N VAL A 42 2.08 14.39 5.76
CA VAL A 42 1.03 14.70 4.78
C VAL A 42 0.22 13.43 4.52
N THR A 43 -1.11 13.57 4.55
CA THR A 43 -2.04 12.50 4.22
C THR A 43 -3.02 13.01 3.18
N VAL A 44 -3.36 12.16 2.21
CA VAL A 44 -4.38 12.44 1.21
C VAL A 44 -5.41 11.32 1.27
N PRO A 45 -6.69 11.64 1.53
CA PRO A 45 -7.74 10.62 1.59
C PRO A 45 -8.01 10.03 0.20
N PRO A 46 -8.39 8.75 0.11
CA PRO A 46 -8.72 8.15 -1.18
C PRO A 46 -10.03 8.66 -1.77
N GLU A 47 -10.13 8.55 -3.09
CA GLU A 47 -11.41 8.45 -3.77
C GLU A 47 -11.86 6.98 -3.81
N VAL A 48 -13.04 6.69 -3.25
CA VAL A 48 -13.56 5.32 -3.13
C VAL A 48 -14.71 5.10 -4.09
N ILE A 49 -14.59 4.09 -4.94
CA ILE A 49 -15.58 3.74 -5.96
C ILE A 49 -15.98 2.28 -5.79
N ILE A 50 -17.29 2.02 -5.68
CA ILE A 50 -17.85 0.66 -5.66
C ILE A 50 -18.53 0.40 -7.00
N GLN A 51 -18.18 -0.72 -7.63
CA GLN A 51 -18.74 -1.14 -8.92
C GLN A 51 -19.11 -2.62 -8.90
N LEU A 52 -20.11 -2.97 -9.71
CA LEU A 52 -20.42 -4.37 -10.01
C LEU A 52 -19.46 -4.86 -11.10
N ASP A 53 -18.58 -5.78 -10.73
CA ASP A 53 -17.62 -6.39 -11.65
C ASP A 53 -18.27 -7.55 -12.43
N ARG A 54 -19.11 -8.34 -11.74
CA ARG A 54 -19.81 -9.48 -12.35
C ARG A 54 -21.19 -9.70 -11.74
N GLU A 55 -22.19 -9.89 -12.58
CA GLU A 55 -23.54 -10.31 -12.17
C GLU A 55 -23.59 -11.77 -11.69
N ALA A 56 -24.55 -12.08 -10.82
CA ALA A 56 -24.83 -13.45 -10.42
C ALA A 56 -25.49 -14.21 -11.58
N ASN A 57 -25.11 -15.48 -11.79
CA ASN A 57 -25.71 -16.33 -12.81
C ASN A 57 -25.84 -17.78 -12.31
N GLY A 58 -27.08 -18.22 -12.05
CA GLY A 58 -27.36 -19.53 -11.47
C GLY A 58 -26.64 -19.73 -10.14
N ASN A 59 -25.65 -20.64 -10.11
CA ASN A 59 -24.85 -20.93 -8.92
C ASN A 59 -23.59 -20.06 -8.80
N GLN A 60 -23.32 -19.16 -9.75
CA GLN A 60 -22.19 -18.24 -9.71
C GLN A 60 -22.53 -17.01 -8.87
N LYS A 61 -21.65 -16.67 -7.92
CA LYS A 61 -21.74 -15.45 -7.11
C LYS A 61 -21.50 -14.20 -7.96
N ALA A 62 -22.22 -13.13 -7.64
CA ALA A 62 -21.89 -11.78 -8.11
C ALA A 62 -20.59 -11.31 -7.44
N VAL A 63 -19.90 -10.37 -8.09
CA VAL A 63 -18.67 -9.77 -7.58
C VAL A 63 -18.84 -8.26 -7.55
N LEU A 64 -18.70 -7.68 -6.36
CA LEU A 64 -18.48 -6.24 -6.21
C LEU A 64 -16.99 -5.97 -6.07
N VAL A 65 -16.53 -4.88 -6.69
CA VAL A 65 -15.20 -4.32 -6.48
C VAL A 65 -15.32 -2.97 -5.78
N CYS A 66 -14.50 -2.78 -4.76
CA CYS A 66 -14.27 -1.50 -4.11
C CYS A 66 -12.84 -1.08 -4.41
N SER A 67 -12.69 0.04 -5.12
CA SER A 67 -11.41 0.62 -5.47
C SER A 67 -11.19 1.90 -4.70
N ALA A 68 -10.04 2.02 -4.05
CA ALA A 68 -9.56 3.26 -3.46
C ALA A 68 -8.38 3.78 -4.29
N TYR A 69 -8.47 5.02 -4.76
CA TYR A 69 -7.50 5.66 -5.64
C TYR A 69 -6.89 6.91 -5.00
N ASP A 70 -5.76 7.35 -5.54
CA ASP A 70 -5.15 8.66 -5.32
C ASP A 70 -4.88 9.00 -3.84
N PHE A 71 -4.55 8.00 -3.02
CA PHE A 71 -4.32 8.19 -1.59
C PHE A 71 -2.84 8.14 -1.20
N TYR A 72 -2.54 8.73 -0.04
CA TYR A 72 -1.22 8.68 0.58
C TYR A 72 -1.36 8.77 2.11
N PRO A 73 -0.56 8.04 2.91
CA PRO A 73 0.52 7.11 2.54
C PRO A 73 0.02 5.71 2.12
N LYS A 74 0.96 4.83 1.74
CA LYS A 74 0.67 3.45 1.28
C LYS A 74 -0.26 2.64 2.20
N PRO A 75 -0.07 2.61 3.54
CA PRO A 75 -0.89 1.72 4.39
C PRO A 75 -2.34 2.18 4.46
N ILE A 76 -3.26 1.30 4.09
CA ILE A 76 -4.72 1.52 4.12
C ILE A 76 -5.44 0.21 4.42
N LYS A 77 -6.70 0.25 4.84
CA LYS A 77 -7.53 -0.95 5.01
C LYS A 77 -8.91 -0.73 4.41
N LEU A 78 -9.30 -1.59 3.47
CA LEU A 78 -10.68 -1.65 2.98
C LEU A 78 -11.49 -2.66 3.79
N THR A 79 -12.69 -2.28 4.21
CA THR A 79 -13.60 -3.12 4.98
C THR A 79 -14.96 -3.15 4.30
N TRP A 80 -15.50 -4.34 4.07
CA TRP A 80 -16.86 -4.51 3.54
C TRP A 80 -17.86 -4.60 4.68
N ILE A 81 -18.95 -3.84 4.57
CA ILE A 81 -20.09 -3.89 5.46
C ILE A 81 -21.30 -4.34 4.66
N ARG A 82 -22.02 -5.35 5.17
CA ARG A 82 -23.28 -5.85 4.61
C ARG A 82 -24.34 -5.85 5.71
N ASP A 83 -25.43 -5.12 5.48
CA ASP A 83 -26.52 -4.93 6.45
C ASP A 83 -25.98 -4.60 7.85
N ASP A 84 -25.13 -3.56 7.91
CA ASP A 84 -24.50 -3.03 9.13
C ASP A 84 -23.52 -3.99 9.84
N THR A 85 -23.14 -5.10 9.21
CA THR A 85 -22.17 -6.07 9.75
C THR A 85 -20.93 -6.18 8.88
N GLU A 86 -19.74 -6.18 9.49
CA GLU A 86 -18.49 -6.43 8.77
C GLU A 86 -18.46 -7.85 8.19
N VAL A 87 -18.10 -7.95 6.91
CA VAL A 87 -17.94 -9.23 6.21
C VAL A 87 -16.51 -9.41 5.76
N THR A 88 -15.94 -10.55 6.11
CA THR A 88 -14.57 -10.96 5.75
C THR A 88 -14.55 -12.27 4.98
N ALA A 89 -15.64 -13.03 5.02
CA ALA A 89 -15.81 -14.22 4.20
C ALA A 89 -15.99 -13.82 2.73
N ASP A 90 -15.36 -14.56 1.82
CA ASP A 90 -15.43 -14.32 0.37
C ASP A 90 -14.92 -12.93 -0.07
N VAL A 91 -14.08 -12.31 0.76
CA VAL A 91 -13.37 -11.06 0.45
C VAL A 91 -11.94 -11.37 0.03
N THR A 92 -11.50 -10.74 -1.06
CA THR A 92 -10.10 -10.74 -1.50
C THR A 92 -9.64 -9.31 -1.75
N SER A 93 -8.34 -9.04 -1.72
CA SER A 93 -7.81 -7.70 -2.00
C SER A 93 -6.45 -7.77 -2.66
N THR A 94 -6.15 -6.79 -3.51
CA THR A 94 -4.80 -6.59 -4.04
C THR A 94 -3.90 -6.02 -2.95
N GLU A 95 -2.59 -6.11 -3.15
CA GLU A 95 -1.66 -5.24 -2.43
C GLU A 95 -1.85 -3.79 -2.88
N GLU A 96 -1.39 -2.82 -2.09
CA GLU A 96 -1.39 -1.42 -2.50
C GLU A 96 -0.34 -1.20 -3.59
N LEU A 97 -0.81 -0.70 -4.72
CA LEU A 97 -0.03 -0.45 -5.93
C LEU A 97 0.34 1.04 -5.98
N ALA A 98 1.58 1.35 -6.32
CA ALA A 98 2.02 2.73 -6.50
C ALA A 98 1.72 3.20 -7.93
N ASP A 99 1.17 4.41 -8.05
CA ASP A 99 0.78 4.98 -9.34
C ASP A 99 1.96 5.64 -10.08
N GLY A 100 3.08 5.85 -9.38
CA GLY A 100 4.31 6.42 -9.92
C GLY A 100 4.43 7.94 -9.75
N ASP A 101 3.45 8.56 -9.09
CA ASP A 101 3.35 10.00 -8.83
C ASP A 101 3.20 10.31 -7.32
N TRP A 102 3.64 9.36 -6.47
CA TRP A 102 3.54 9.34 -5.00
C TRP A 102 2.20 8.87 -4.44
N TYR A 103 1.16 8.68 -5.24
CA TYR A 103 -0.10 8.11 -4.77
C TYR A 103 -0.15 6.59 -4.95
N TYR A 104 -1.17 6.02 -4.32
CA TYR A 104 -1.43 4.59 -4.30
C TYR A 104 -2.88 4.28 -4.65
N GLN A 105 -3.09 3.05 -5.10
CA GLN A 105 -4.38 2.44 -5.30
C GLN A 105 -4.46 1.03 -4.69
N ILE A 106 -5.66 0.61 -4.28
CA ILE A 106 -5.95 -0.76 -3.81
C ILE A 106 -7.36 -1.16 -4.24
N HIS A 107 -7.55 -2.45 -4.52
CA HIS A 107 -8.85 -3.02 -4.88
C HIS A 107 -9.22 -4.16 -3.94
N SER A 108 -10.44 -4.13 -3.42
CA SER A 108 -11.06 -5.20 -2.64
C SER A 108 -12.26 -5.77 -3.39
N PHE A 109 -12.44 -7.08 -3.35
CA PHE A 109 -13.49 -7.79 -4.07
C PHE A 109 -14.33 -8.58 -3.08
N LEU A 110 -15.65 -8.50 -3.21
CA LEU A 110 -16.62 -9.26 -2.42
C LEU A 110 -17.43 -10.16 -3.34
N GLU A 111 -17.29 -11.48 -3.17
CA GLU A 111 -18.15 -12.44 -3.84
C GLU A 111 -19.39 -12.76 -2.99
N TYR A 112 -20.59 -12.60 -3.55
CA TYR A 112 -21.84 -12.77 -2.81
C TYR A 112 -23.01 -13.20 -3.69
N PHE A 113 -24.06 -13.73 -3.06
CA PHE A 113 -25.37 -13.87 -3.69
C PHE A 113 -26.22 -12.63 -3.34
N PRO A 114 -26.65 -11.85 -4.34
CA PRO A 114 -27.47 -10.67 -4.11
C PRO A 114 -28.82 -11.01 -3.49
N LYS A 115 -29.27 -10.16 -2.56
CA LYS A 115 -30.58 -10.23 -1.90
C LYS A 115 -31.33 -8.92 -2.12
N PRO A 116 -32.62 -8.96 -2.49
CA PRO A 116 -33.41 -7.74 -2.65
C PRO A 116 -33.41 -6.90 -1.36
N GLY A 117 -33.07 -5.61 -1.49
CA GLY A 117 -33.11 -4.64 -0.40
C GLY A 117 -31.93 -4.64 0.57
N GLU A 118 -30.91 -5.46 0.34
CA GLU A 118 -29.69 -5.43 1.15
C GLU A 118 -28.88 -4.15 0.92
N LYS A 119 -28.07 -3.79 1.90
CA LYS A 119 -27.13 -2.67 1.81
C LYS A 119 -25.71 -3.19 1.91
N ILE A 120 -24.90 -2.86 0.92
CA ILE A 120 -23.48 -3.16 0.90
C ILE A 120 -22.72 -1.85 0.78
N SER A 121 -21.73 -1.66 1.65
CA SER A 121 -20.81 -0.54 1.59
C SER A 121 -19.36 -1.01 1.77
N CYS A 122 -18.45 -0.20 1.27
CA CYS A 122 -17.01 -0.34 1.47
C CYS A 122 -16.54 0.87 2.25
N VAL A 123 -15.75 0.62 3.30
CA VAL A 123 -15.24 1.64 4.22
C VAL A 123 -13.73 1.58 4.20
N VAL A 124 -13.12 2.77 4.17
CA VAL A 124 -11.68 3.03 4.34
C VAL A 124 -11.42 3.47 5.78
#